data_AF-A0A6A4BFG1-F1
#
_entry.id   AF-A0A6A4BFG1-F1
#
_cell.length_a   1.000
_cell.length_b   1.000
_cell.length_c   1.000
_cell.angle_alpha   90.00
_cell.angle_beta   90.00
_cell.angle_gamma   90.00
#
_symmetry.space_group_name_H-M   'P 1'
#
loop_
_entity.id
_entity.type
_entity.pdbx_description
1 polymer ?
#
loop_
_entity_poly.entity_id
_entity_poly.type
_entity_poly.pdbx_seq_one_letter_code
_entity_poly.pdbx_strand_id
1 'polypeptide(L)'
;MITEFQLRRKQPSDETHELWVRRTKDWVPTLIHSSRGKPTRVLLTNVSGKLVWCPAHFPVVHWAPYGELAPDDGYVRLTSARYRDWQVLAYEAAIDKDMLKREQRLYDEWLDKQPPAVERRRYTRPQGVMNREPRRPDEDGVERTCAQRYGERDQLTAVPM
;
A
#
# COMPACT_ATOMS: atom_id res chain seq x y z
N MET A 1 23.53 -0.87 -2.32
CA MET A 1 24.61 -0.56 -1.36
C MET A 1 24.06 0.40 -0.34
N ILE A 2 24.27 0.11 0.95
CA ILE A 2 23.72 0.88 2.06
C ILE A 2 24.90 1.36 2.92
N THR A 3 24.93 2.64 3.29
CA THR A 3 25.97 3.20 4.16
C THR A 3 25.34 3.86 5.38
N GLU A 4 25.87 3.60 6.57
CA GLU A 4 25.40 4.23 7.80
C GLU A 4 26.33 5.34 8.28
N PHE A 5 25.75 6.39 8.84
CA PHE A 5 26.51 7.40 9.58
C PHE A 5 25.84 7.73 10.90
N GLN A 6 26.67 8.01 11.92
CA GLN A 6 26.20 8.37 13.25
C GLN A 6 25.96 9.87 13.35
N LEU A 7 24.80 10.26 13.89
CA LEU A 7 24.54 11.65 14.21
C LEU A 7 25.34 12.06 15.45
N ARG A 8 25.60 13.37 15.57
CA ARG A 8 26.27 13.93 16.76
C ARG A 8 25.45 13.61 18.00
N ARG A 9 26.12 13.25 19.10
CA ARG A 9 25.48 12.91 20.39
C ARG A 9 24.78 14.09 21.07
N LYS A 10 25.25 15.32 20.83
CA LYS A 10 24.62 16.55 21.35
C LYS A 10 23.58 17.00 20.32
N GLN A 11 22.33 16.62 20.54
CA GLN A 11 21.20 17.02 19.71
C GLN A 11 20.33 18.00 20.48
N PRO A 12 19.75 18.99 19.79
CA PRO A 12 18.71 19.83 20.39
C PRO A 12 17.51 18.98 20.82
N SER A 13 16.70 19.51 21.74
CA SER A 13 15.49 18.84 22.19
C SER A 13 14.46 18.77 21.06
N ASP A 14 13.77 17.63 20.94
CA ASP A 14 12.68 17.39 19.99
C ASP A 14 11.46 18.30 20.26
N GLU A 15 11.36 18.85 21.47
CA GLU A 15 10.32 19.81 21.87
C GLU A 15 10.58 21.23 21.32
N THR A 16 11.83 21.56 21.00
CA THR A 16 12.22 22.91 20.57
C THR A 16 12.57 22.94 19.08
N HIS A 17 13.06 21.83 18.53
CA HIS A 17 13.53 21.75 17.15
C HIS A 17 12.87 20.59 16.42
N GLU A 18 12.49 20.83 15.18
CA GLU A 18 12.09 19.80 14.23
C GLU A 18 13.29 19.30 13.43
N LEU A 19 13.26 18.01 13.09
CA LEU A 19 14.26 17.39 12.24
C LEU A 19 13.84 17.40 10.77
N TRP A 20 14.72 17.96 9.95
CA TRP A 20 14.57 18.04 8.50
C TRP A 20 15.62 17.20 7.81
N VAL A 21 15.20 16.55 6.73
CA VAL A 21 16.03 15.60 6.00
C VAL A 21 16.06 15.97 4.53
N ARG A 22 17.24 15.90 3.91
CA ARG A 22 17.46 16.20 2.51
C ARG A 22 17.73 14.95 1.70
N ARG A 23 16.94 14.76 0.65
CA ARG A 23 17.18 13.73 -0.36
C ARG A 23 18.01 14.29 -1.51
N THR A 24 18.78 13.39 -2.13
CA THR A 24 19.44 13.61 -3.41
C THR A 24 18.78 12.75 -4.49
N LYS A 25 19.03 13.06 -5.77
CA LYS A 25 18.51 12.25 -6.88
C LYS A 25 18.89 10.77 -6.76
N ASP A 26 20.09 10.50 -6.26
CA ASP A 26 20.69 9.18 -6.31
C ASP A 26 20.53 8.34 -5.04
N TRP A 27 20.30 8.99 -3.89
CA TRP A 27 20.19 8.31 -2.61
C TRP A 27 19.18 8.97 -1.68
N VAL A 28 18.57 8.13 -0.85
CA VAL A 28 17.53 8.50 0.10
C VAL A 28 18.04 8.23 1.52
N PRO A 29 18.02 9.25 2.40
CA PRO A 29 18.29 9.06 3.82
C PRO A 29 17.08 8.50 4.58
N THR A 30 17.34 7.58 5.50
CA THR A 30 16.40 7.01 6.46
C THR A 30 16.94 7.18 7.86
N LEU A 31 16.14 7.77 8.75
CA LEU A 31 16.54 7.95 10.15
C LEU A 31 16.26 6.71 10.99
N ILE A 32 17.26 6.31 11.76
CA ILE A 32 17.16 5.24 12.74
C ILE A 32 17.09 5.87 14.12
N HIS A 33 15.99 5.59 14.81
CA HIS A 33 15.73 6.07 16.16
C HIS A 33 16.26 5.05 17.18
N SER A 34 16.76 5.57 18.30
CA SER A 34 17.09 4.75 19.47
C SER A 34 15.79 4.30 20.16
N SER A 35 15.89 3.33 21.07
CA SER A 35 14.78 2.91 21.95
C SER A 35 14.16 4.06 22.73
N ARG A 36 14.89 5.17 22.92
CA ARG A 36 14.42 6.40 23.57
C ARG A 36 13.75 7.40 22.61
N GLY A 37 13.47 7.01 21.37
CA GLY A 37 12.85 7.87 20.35
C GLY A 37 13.78 8.89 19.70
N LYS A 38 15.03 9.02 20.16
CA LYS A 38 15.98 10.00 19.59
C LYS A 38 16.65 9.49 18.31
N PRO A 39 16.73 10.31 17.24
CA PRO A 39 17.39 9.93 16.00
C PRO A 39 18.89 9.76 16.26
N THR A 40 19.43 8.55 16.07
CA THR A 40 20.83 8.23 16.43
C THR A 40 21.70 8.02 15.21
N ARG A 41 21.14 7.41 14.17
CA ARG A 41 21.86 7.10 12.94
C ARG A 41 21.03 7.50 11.75
N VAL A 42 21.72 7.71 10.63
CA VAL A 42 21.08 7.85 9.34
C VAL A 42 21.65 6.79 8.42
N LEU A 43 20.74 6.13 7.73
CA LEU A 43 21.01 5.16 6.69
C LEU A 43 20.88 5.86 5.34
N LEU A 44 21.90 5.79 4.50
CA LEU A 44 21.80 6.22 3.12
C LEU A 44 21.57 5.01 2.22
N THR A 45 20.42 4.99 1.58
CA THR A 45 20.07 3.97 0.60
C THR A 45 20.27 4.53 -0.79
N ASN A 46 21.11 3.86 -1.58
CA ASN A 46 21.29 4.19 -2.99
C ASN A 46 20.12 3.65 -3.81
N VAL A 47 19.41 4.55 -4.51
CA VAL A 47 18.24 4.25 -5.34
C VAL A 47 18.59 4.25 -6.84
N SER A 48 19.71 4.88 -7.23
CA SER A 48 20.09 5.05 -8.64
C SER A 48 20.50 3.77 -9.38
N GLY A 49 20.75 2.68 -8.65
CA GLY A 49 21.28 1.42 -9.20
C GLY A 49 22.73 1.50 -9.71
N LYS A 50 23.39 2.66 -9.63
CA LYS A 50 24.78 2.90 -10.02
C LYS A 50 25.66 3.10 -8.80
N LEU A 51 26.97 2.97 -8.95
CA LEU A 51 27.89 3.34 -7.86
C LEU A 51 27.90 4.87 -7.73
N VAL A 52 27.56 5.38 -6.55
CA VAL A 52 27.40 6.82 -6.29
C VAL A 52 28.31 7.22 -5.15
N TRP A 53 29.00 8.34 -5.32
CA TRP A 53 29.86 8.91 -4.29
C TRP A 53 29.10 9.90 -3.41
N CYS A 54 29.26 9.80 -2.09
CA CYS A 54 28.72 10.76 -1.13
C CYS A 54 29.86 11.60 -0.54
N PRO A 55 29.79 12.95 -0.63
CA PRO A 55 30.75 13.81 0.03
C PRO A 55 30.68 13.65 1.56
N ALA A 56 31.84 13.69 2.23
CA ALA A 56 31.92 13.51 3.69
C ALA A 56 31.21 14.61 4.50
N HIS A 57 31.12 15.82 3.97
CA HIS A 57 30.52 16.99 4.65
C HIS A 57 29.17 17.40 4.08
N PHE A 58 28.47 16.48 3.42
CA PHE A 58 27.16 16.80 2.86
C PHE A 58 26.10 16.96 3.98
N PRO A 59 25.35 18.07 4.03
CA PRO A 59 24.37 18.32 5.09
C PRO A 59 23.08 17.52 4.82
N VAL A 60 23.06 16.24 5.21
CA VAL A 60 21.89 15.35 5.05
C VAL A 60 20.73 15.77 5.96
N VAL A 61 21.06 16.24 7.16
CA VAL A 61 20.13 16.47 8.25
C VAL A 61 20.29 17.89 8.77
N HIS A 62 19.18 18.56 9.01
CA HIS A 62 19.14 19.91 9.55
C HIS A 62 18.14 19.99 10.71
N TRP A 63 18.56 20.63 11.80
CA TRP A 63 17.72 20.91 12.96
C TRP A 63 17.25 22.37 12.86
N ALA A 64 15.95 22.58 12.69
CA ALA A 64 15.36 23.91 12.67
C ALA A 64 14.40 24.05 13.86
N PRO A 65 14.35 25.20 14.53
CA PRO A 65 13.35 25.43 15.58
C PRO A 65 11.93 25.38 15.00
N TYR A 66 10.96 25.04 15.83
CA TYR A 66 9.55 25.03 15.41
C TYR A 66 9.14 26.41 14.86
N GLY A 67 8.49 26.41 13.70
CA GLY A 67 7.99 27.63 13.04
C GLY A 67 8.94 28.25 12.03
N GLU A 68 10.20 27.82 11.97
CA GLU A 68 11.12 28.25 10.91
C GLU A 68 10.94 27.42 9.63
N LEU A 69 11.23 28.07 8.50
CA LEU A 69 11.22 27.43 7.19
C LEU A 69 12.52 26.65 6.97
N ALA A 70 12.44 25.65 6.10
CA ALA A 70 13.63 24.90 5.70
C ALA A 70 14.67 25.84 5.06
N PRO A 71 15.97 25.57 5.26
CA PRO A 71 17.03 26.33 4.60
C PRO A 71 16.97 26.27 3.06
N ASP A 72 16.55 25.12 2.51
CA ASP A 72 16.43 24.88 1.06
C ASP A 72 15.17 24.05 0.75
N ASP A 73 14.66 24.16 -0.48
CA ASP A 73 13.53 23.37 -1.02
C ASP A 73 13.74 21.84 -1.00
N GLY A 74 14.99 21.39 -0.83
CA GLY A 74 15.35 19.97 -0.76
C GLY A 74 15.09 19.31 0.59
N TYR A 75 14.81 20.10 1.63
CA TYR A 75 14.57 19.58 2.99
C TYR A 75 13.09 19.29 3.22
N VAL A 76 12.84 18.13 3.83
CA VAL A 76 11.50 17.65 4.14
C VAL A 76 11.44 17.23 5.60
N ARG A 77 10.35 17.60 6.28
CA ARG A 77 10.04 17.17 7.66
C ARG A 77 9.73 15.69 7.71
N LEU A 78 10.08 15.04 8.81
CA LEU A 78 9.78 13.62 9.03
C LEU A 78 8.29 13.28 9.02
N THR A 79 7.47 14.23 9.47
CA THR A 79 6.01 14.09 9.53
C THR A 79 5.34 14.28 8.18
N SER A 80 6.07 14.77 7.17
CA SER A 80 5.52 15.04 5.84
C SER A 80 5.24 13.75 5.05
N ALA A 81 4.17 13.76 4.25
CA ALA A 81 3.87 12.70 3.29
C ALA A 81 5.04 12.47 2.31
N ARG A 82 5.73 13.54 1.89
CA ARG A 82 6.90 13.43 1.00
C ARG A 82 8.00 12.55 1.59
N TYR A 83 8.24 12.63 2.90
CA TYR A 83 9.23 11.78 3.55
C TYR A 83 8.78 10.32 3.54
N ARG A 84 7.49 10.04 3.79
CA ARG A 84 6.92 8.68 3.70
C ARG A 84 7.11 8.10 2.30
N ASP A 85 6.82 8.87 1.26
CA ASP A 85 7.02 8.44 -0.14
C ASP A 85 8.50 8.12 -0.41
N TRP A 86 9.42 8.92 0.13
CA TRP A 86 10.85 8.63 0.01
C TRP A 86 11.25 7.35 0.74
N GLN A 87 10.65 7.06 1.89
CA GLN A 87 10.91 5.80 2.61
C GLN A 87 10.43 4.59 1.81
N VAL A 88 9.35 4.71 1.03
CA VAL A 88 8.93 3.64 0.10
C VAL A 88 10.00 3.36 -0.94
N LEU A 89 10.61 4.41 -1.52
CA LEU A 89 11.71 4.25 -2.48
C LEU A 89 12.97 3.66 -1.85
N ALA A 90 13.31 4.08 -0.63
CA ALA A 90 14.43 3.53 0.10
C ALA A 90 14.20 2.04 0.42
N TYR A 91 12.98 1.68 0.81
CA TYR A 91 12.61 0.29 1.07
C TYR A 91 12.74 -0.55 -0.21
N GLU A 92 12.14 -0.13 -1.31
CA GLU A 92 12.24 -0.84 -2.59
C GLU A 92 13.70 -1.05 -3.04
N ALA A 93 14.56 -0.05 -2.85
CA ALA A 93 15.96 -0.11 -3.21
C ALA A 93 16.82 -0.95 -2.23
N ALA A 94 16.42 -1.04 -0.96
CA ALA A 94 17.12 -1.81 0.06
C ALA A 94 16.73 -3.29 0.06
N ILE A 95 15.51 -3.62 -0.36
CA ILE A 95 15.03 -5.01 -0.41
C ILE A 95 15.87 -5.83 -1.37
N ASP A 96 16.33 -6.99 -0.88
CA ASP A 96 16.86 -8.03 -1.73
C ASP A 96 15.72 -8.69 -2.52
N LYS A 97 15.69 -8.41 -3.83
CA LYS A 97 14.66 -8.92 -4.75
C LYS A 97 14.69 -10.44 -4.86
N ASP A 98 15.85 -11.07 -4.68
CA ASP A 98 15.97 -12.51 -4.81
C ASP A 98 15.50 -13.22 -3.54
N MET A 99 15.78 -12.64 -2.37
CA MET A 99 15.19 -13.08 -1.11
C MET A 99 13.66 -12.95 -1.12
N LEU A 100 13.14 -11.81 -1.59
CA LEU A 100 11.69 -11.58 -1.69
C LEU A 100 11.00 -12.62 -2.59
N LYS A 101 11.58 -12.93 -3.75
CA LYS A 101 11.05 -13.99 -4.64
C LYS A 101 11.05 -15.36 -3.98
N ARG A 102 12.07 -15.66 -3.17
CA ARG A 102 12.14 -16.93 -2.44
C ARG A 102 11.04 -17.03 -1.40
N GLU A 103 10.79 -15.97 -0.65
CA GLU A 103 9.69 -15.91 0.32
C GLU A 103 8.32 -16.04 -0.35
N GLN A 104 8.12 -15.40 -1.50
CA GLN A 104 6.89 -15.55 -2.30
C GLN A 104 6.64 -17.01 -2.68
N ARG A 105 7.66 -17.73 -3.16
CA ARG A 105 7.52 -19.17 -3.49
C ARG A 105 7.14 -20.00 -2.26
N LEU A 106 7.76 -19.73 -1.12
CA LEU A 106 7.43 -20.43 0.13
C LEU A 106 6.00 -20.12 0.60
N TYR A 107 5.55 -18.89 0.38
CA TYR A 107 4.18 -18.48 0.67
C TYR A 107 3.17 -19.21 -0.23
N ASP A 108 3.44 -19.29 -1.53
CA ASP A 108 2.58 -20.01 -2.48
C ASP A 108 2.51 -21.51 -2.13
N GLU A 109 3.66 -22.13 -1.85
CA GLU A 109 3.72 -23.53 -1.40
C GLU A 109 2.98 -23.76 -0.06
N TRP A 110 3.02 -22.77 0.83
CA TRP A 110 2.27 -22.82 2.09
C TRP A 110 0.77 -22.62 1.86
N LEU A 111 0.40 -21.74 0.93
CA LEU A 111 -0.99 -21.45 0.55
C LEU A 111 -1.67 -22.65 -0.08
N ASP A 112 -0.96 -23.38 -0.94
CA ASP A 112 -1.45 -24.62 -1.57
C ASP A 112 -1.70 -25.74 -0.55
N LYS A 113 -0.97 -25.73 0.57
CA LYS A 113 -1.16 -26.68 1.67
C LYS A 113 -2.28 -26.26 2.63
N GLN A 114 -2.84 -25.05 2.49
CA GLN A 114 -3.94 -24.63 3.35
C GLN A 114 -5.22 -25.43 3.01
N PRO A 115 -5.91 -25.97 4.03
CA PRO A 115 -7.24 -26.50 3.81
C PRO A 115 -8.18 -25.37 3.34
N PRO A 116 -9.23 -25.69 2.58
CA PRO A 116 -10.24 -24.70 2.21
C PRO A 116 -10.73 -23.96 3.45
N ALA A 117 -10.62 -22.63 3.46
CA ALA A 117 -11.04 -21.79 4.58
C ALA A 117 -12.52 -21.94 4.93
N VAL A 118 -13.32 -22.48 3.99
CA VAL A 118 -14.72 -22.80 4.16
C VAL A 118 -14.94 -24.28 3.90
N GLU A 119 -15.56 -24.96 4.86
CA GLU A 119 -15.98 -26.35 4.74
C GLU A 119 -17.06 -26.48 3.66
N ARG A 120 -16.66 -26.89 2.45
CA ARG A 120 -17.58 -27.10 1.32
C ARG A 120 -18.31 -28.42 1.53
N ARG A 121 -19.60 -28.34 1.84
CA ARG A 121 -20.49 -29.51 1.84
C ARG A 121 -20.47 -30.16 0.45
N ARG A 122 -20.23 -31.47 0.41
CA ARG A 122 -20.34 -32.26 -0.83
C ARG A 122 -21.83 -32.46 -1.13
N TYR A 123 -22.40 -31.57 -1.93
CA TYR A 123 -23.74 -31.76 -2.47
C TYR A 123 -23.71 -32.83 -3.56
N THR A 124 -24.76 -33.67 -3.61
CA THR A 124 -24.96 -34.57 -4.74
C THR A 124 -25.11 -33.74 -6.01
N ARG A 125 -24.32 -34.06 -7.03
CA ARG A 125 -24.45 -33.40 -8.35
C ARG A 125 -25.89 -33.65 -8.84
N PRO A 126 -26.69 -32.61 -9.09
CA PRO A 126 -28.06 -32.80 -9.55
C PRO A 126 -28.02 -33.56 -10.89
N GLN A 127 -28.71 -34.70 -10.97
CA GLN A 127 -28.70 -35.60 -12.13
C GLN A 127 -29.52 -35.08 -13.32
N GLY A 128 -30.27 -34.00 -13.13
CA GLY A 128 -31.03 -33.37 -14.18
C GLY A 128 -31.92 -32.26 -13.63
N VAL A 129 -32.24 -31.30 -14.49
CA VAL A 129 -33.33 -30.36 -14.25
C VAL A 129 -34.59 -31.05 -14.74
N MET A 130 -35.61 -31.22 -13.90
CA MET A 130 -36.89 -31.73 -14.37
C MET A 130 -37.43 -30.77 -15.44
N ASN A 131 -37.78 -31.31 -16.61
CA ASN A 131 -38.46 -30.52 -17.63
C ASN A 131 -39.76 -30.00 -17.03
N ARG A 132 -39.96 -28.67 -17.13
CA ARG A 132 -41.24 -28.05 -16.78
C ARG A 132 -42.33 -28.71 -17.61
N GLU A 133 -43.43 -29.10 -16.96
CA GLU A 133 -44.59 -29.65 -17.68
C GLU A 133 -45.04 -28.69 -18.77
N PRO A 134 -45.49 -29.20 -19.93
CA PRO A 134 -46.04 -28.35 -20.98
C PRO A 134 -47.21 -27.56 -20.41
N ARG A 135 -47.19 -26.25 -20.66
CA ARG A 135 -48.26 -25.33 -20.24
C ARG A 135 -49.59 -25.83 -20.76
N ARG A 136 -50.64 -25.79 -19.93
CA ARG A 136 -51.99 -26.11 -20.40
C ARG A 136 -52.39 -25.11 -21.49
N PRO A 137 -53.09 -25.54 -22.57
CA PRO A 137 -53.48 -24.68 -23.69
C PRO A 137 -54.33 -23.47 -23.31
N ASP A 138 -54.87 -23.47 -22.10
CA ASP A 138 -55.85 -22.51 -21.58
C ASP A 138 -55.21 -21.41 -20.69
N GLU A 139 -53.88 -21.43 -20.51
CA GLU A 139 -53.11 -20.33 -19.91
C GLU A 139 -52.23 -19.61 -20.96
N ASP A 140 -52.86 -19.08 -22.01
CA ASP A 140 -52.23 -18.15 -22.96
C ASP A 140 -52.01 -16.76 -22.33
N GLY A 141 -51.25 -16.73 -21.24
CA GLY A 141 -50.61 -15.51 -20.77
C GLY A 141 -49.35 -15.29 -21.58
N VAL A 142 -49.34 -14.25 -22.44
CA VAL A 142 -48.18 -13.78 -23.22
C VAL A 142 -46.91 -13.93 -22.37
N GLU A 143 -45.91 -14.68 -22.84
CA GLU A 143 -44.63 -14.83 -22.15
C GLU A 143 -43.89 -13.49 -22.15
N ARG A 144 -44.18 -12.66 -21.15
CA ARG A 144 -43.50 -11.40 -20.94
C ARG A 144 -42.10 -11.67 -20.43
N THR A 145 -41.13 -11.11 -21.12
CA THR A 145 -39.73 -11.10 -20.66
C THR A 145 -39.61 -10.33 -19.35
N CYS A 146 -38.57 -10.61 -18.56
CA CYS A 146 -38.38 -9.98 -17.25
C CYS A 146 -38.43 -8.44 -17.34
N ALA A 147 -37.87 -7.83 -18.38
CA ALA A 147 -37.91 -6.38 -18.60
C ALA A 147 -39.33 -5.85 -18.83
N GLN A 148 -40.17 -6.59 -19.56
CA GLN A 148 -41.57 -6.22 -19.84
C GLN A 148 -42.44 -6.28 -18.58
N ARG A 149 -42.16 -7.19 -17.64
CA ARG A 149 -42.88 -7.25 -16.35
C ARG A 149 -42.59 -6.06 -15.44
N TYR A 150 -41.37 -5.51 -15.50
CA TYR A 150 -41.03 -4.33 -14.70
C TYR A 150 -41.70 -3.06 -15.24
N GLY A 151 -41.73 -2.87 -16.57
CA GLY A 151 -42.34 -1.67 -17.17
C GLY A 151 -43.85 -1.53 -16.92
N GLU A 152 -44.58 -2.64 -16.82
CA GLU A 152 -46.03 -2.60 -16.54
C GLU A 152 -46.34 -2.34 -15.06
N ARG A 153 -45.46 -2.80 -14.15
CA ARG A 153 -45.55 -2.44 -12.72
C ARG A 153 -45.40 -0.93 -12.53
N ASP A 154 -44.50 -0.29 -13.26
CA ASP A 154 -44.31 1.16 -13.24
C ASP A 154 -45.48 1.93 -13.87
N GLN A 155 -46.18 1.35 -14.85
CA GLN A 155 -47.39 1.95 -15.43
C GLN A 155 -48.60 1.87 -14.48
N LEU A 156 -48.73 0.80 -13.69
CA LEU A 156 -49.81 0.66 -12.69
C LEU A 156 -49.59 1.52 -11.43
N THR A 157 -48.36 1.92 -11.14
CA THR A 157 -48.03 2.89 -10.09
C THR A 157 -48.05 4.35 -10.57
N ALA A 158 -48.16 4.58 -11.88
CA ALA A 158 -48.30 5.90 -12.48
C ALA A 158 -49.76 6.22 -12.81
N VAL A 159 -50.65 6.20 -11.81
CA VAL A 159 -51.93 6.90 -11.88
C VAL A 159 -51.72 8.27 -11.20
N PRO A 160 -51.87 9.40 -11.90
CA PRO A 160 -51.79 10.70 -11.25
C PRO A 160 -53.03 10.92 -10.37
N MET A 161 -52.84 11.66 -9.27
CA MET A 161 -53.92 12.12 -8.37
C MET A 161 -55.02 12.87 -9.12
#